data_AF-A0A0C2CZH9-F1
#
_entry.id   AF-A0A0C2CZH9-F1
#
_cell.length_a   1.000
_cell.length_b   1.000
_cell.length_c   1.000
_cell.angle_alpha   90.00
_cell.angle_beta   90.00
_cell.angle_gamma   90.00
#
_symmetry.space_group_name_H-M   'P 1'
#
loop_
_entity.id
_entity.type
_entity.pdbx_description
1 polymer ?
#
loop_
_entity_poly.entity_id
_entity_poly.type
_entity_poly.pdbx_seq_one_letter_code
_entity_poly.pdbx_strand_id
1 'polypeptide(L)'
;MANMAGDEVLLNCTVSVGSEPVDDEVIWTRDGKEMNLNDTNKYIWKVKRSAGIIVHTVRIREATMEDDGNYACESKHQRASQIVHVNSRFPSALT
;
A
#
# COMPACT_ATOMS: atom_id res chain seq x y z
N MET A 1 -6.52 -13.63 1.99
CA MET A 1 -5.15 -13.74 2.55
C MET A 1 -4.18 -13.77 1.39
N ALA A 2 -3.44 -12.69 1.16
CA ALA A 2 -2.38 -12.66 0.15
C ALA A 2 -1.05 -13.02 0.83
N ASN A 3 -0.46 -14.15 0.47
CA ASN A 3 0.90 -14.53 0.88
C ASN A 3 1.86 -13.98 -0.18
N MET A 4 2.58 -12.89 0.11
CA MET A 4 3.62 -12.36 -0.78
C MET A 4 4.97 -12.82 -0.25
N ALA A 5 5.55 -13.83 -0.89
CA ALA A 5 6.87 -14.35 -0.54
C ALA A 5 7.97 -13.44 -1.12
N GLY A 6 8.47 -12.53 -0.29
CA GLY A 6 9.84 -12.02 -0.37
C GLY A 6 10.14 -10.89 -1.35
N ASP A 7 10.82 -9.88 -0.79
CA ASP A 7 11.41 -8.64 -1.36
C ASP A 7 10.48 -7.44 -1.53
N GLU A 8 9.17 -7.64 -1.76
CA GLU A 8 8.31 -6.50 -2.07
C GLU A 8 6.82 -6.68 -1.77
N VAL A 9 6.22 -5.70 -1.11
CA VAL A 9 4.77 -5.59 -0.95
C VAL A 9 4.25 -4.49 -1.88
N LEU A 10 3.20 -4.80 -2.65
CA LEU A 10 2.52 -3.86 -3.53
C LEU A 10 1.10 -3.62 -3.04
N LEU A 11 0.83 -2.38 -2.69
CA LEU A 11 -0.50 -1.90 -2.29
C LEU A 11 -1.08 -1.08 -3.43
N ASN A 12 -2.31 -1.37 -3.82
CA ASN A 12 -3.04 -0.63 -4.84
C ASN A 12 -4.36 -0.14 -4.25
N CYS A 13 -4.63 1.15 -4.43
CA CYS A 13 -5.89 1.77 -4.09
C CYS A 13 -6.47 2.41 -5.34
N THR A 14 -7.70 2.05 -5.68
CA THR A 14 -8.40 2.58 -6.85
C THR A 14 -9.55 3.44 -6.36
N VAL A 15 -9.51 4.73 -6.68
CA VAL A 15 -10.55 5.71 -6.34
C VAL A 15 -11.33 6.02 -7.60
N SER A 16 -12.65 5.93 -7.53
CA SER A 16 -13.53 6.33 -8.63
C SER A 16 -13.78 7.83 -8.54
N VAL A 17 -13.47 8.56 -9.61
CA VAL A 17 -13.70 10.00 -9.69
C VAL A 17 -14.99 10.22 -10.47
N GLY A 18 -16.02 10.66 -9.75
CA GLY A 18 -17.30 11.05 -10.35
C GLY A 18 -17.18 12.35 -11.17
N SER A 19 -18.32 12.96 -11.48
CA SER A 19 -18.39 14.26 -12.18
C SER A 19 -17.98 15.45 -11.31
N GLU A 20 -17.90 15.28 -9.99
CA GLU A 20 -17.40 16.30 -9.07
C GLU A 20 -15.88 16.16 -8.89
N PRO A 21 -15.13 17.26 -8.72
CA PRO A 21 -13.72 17.20 -8.43
C PRO A 21 -13.53 16.49 -7.08
N VAL A 22 -13.17 15.21 -7.15
CA VAL A 22 -12.77 14.46 -5.96
C VAL A 22 -11.40 15.00 -5.59
N ASP A 23 -11.24 15.36 -4.32
CA ASP A 23 -9.93 15.64 -3.78
C ASP A 23 -9.12 14.34 -3.89
N ASP A 24 -8.16 14.33 -4.82
CA ASP A 24 -7.40 13.12 -5.21
C ASP A 24 -6.40 12.69 -4.12
N GLU A 25 -6.40 13.37 -2.97
CA GLU A 25 -5.48 13.05 -1.89
C GLU A 25 -5.97 11.81 -1.14
N VAL A 26 -5.13 10.78 -1.13
CA VAL A 26 -5.33 9.59 -0.31
C VAL A 26 -4.23 9.52 0.74
N ILE A 27 -4.65 9.27 1.96
CA ILE A 27 -3.77 9.02 3.09
C ILE A 27 -3.60 7.51 3.19
N TRP A 28 -2.35 7.08 3.26
CA TRP A 28 -2.02 5.68 3.51
C TRP A 28 -1.74 5.48 5.00
N THR A 29 -2.41 4.51 5.61
CA THR A 29 -2.20 4.15 7.01
C THR A 29 -1.81 2.69 7.16
N ARG A 30 -0.99 2.40 8.18
CA ARG A 30 -0.69 1.06 8.67
C ARG A 30 -1.09 1.00 10.14
N ASP A 31 -1.98 0.09 10.47
CA ASP A 31 -2.54 -0.07 11.82
C ASP A 31 -3.14 1.24 12.38
N GLY A 32 -3.76 2.02 11.48
CA GLY A 32 -4.37 3.31 11.81
C GLY A 32 -3.39 4.48 11.98
N LYS A 33 -2.08 4.25 11.76
CA LYS A 33 -1.06 5.32 11.76
C LYS A 33 -0.65 5.67 10.35
N GLU A 34 -0.55 6.97 10.05
CA GLU A 34 -0.09 7.46 8.75
C GLU A 34 1.31 6.94 8.42
N MET A 35 1.45 6.45 7.19
CA MET A 35 2.72 5.99 6.64
C MET A 35 3.58 7.19 6.22
N ASN A 36 4.87 7.17 6.58
CA ASN A 36 5.81 8.18 6.11
C ASN A 36 6.28 7.87 4.68
N LEU A 37 5.46 8.21 3.69
CA LEU A 37 5.79 8.01 2.27
C LEU A 37 6.95 8.88 1.76
N ASN A 38 7.44 9.83 2.58
CA ASN A 38 8.65 10.60 2.30
C ASN A 38 9.92 9.79 2.58
N ASP A 39 9.83 8.66 3.30
CA ASP A 39 10.93 7.70 3.40
C ASP A 39 11.06 6.93 2.08
N THR A 40 11.75 7.56 1.13
CA THR A 40 11.98 7.02 -0.22
C THR A 40 12.96 5.84 -0.25
N ASN A 41 13.63 5.54 0.86
CA ASN A 41 14.42 4.31 0.98
C ASN A 41 13.50 3.11 1.16
N LYS A 42 12.46 3.27 2.00
CA LYS A 42 11.48 2.21 2.28
C LYS A 42 10.34 2.14 1.26
N TYR A 43 9.86 3.28 0.77
CA TYR A 43 8.66 3.35 -0.06
C TYR A 43 8.92 3.95 -1.44
N ILE A 44 8.23 3.42 -2.45
CA ILE A 44 8.04 4.09 -3.74
C ILE A 44 6.54 4.22 -3.94
N TRP A 45 6.06 5.42 -4.27
CA TRP A 45 4.64 5.62 -4.58
C TRP A 45 4.45 6.24 -5.96
N LYS A 46 3.30 5.95 -6.58
CA LYS A 46 2.90 6.47 -7.89
C LYS A 46 1.40 6.70 -7.93
N VAL A 47 0.98 7.71 -8.68
CA VAL A 47 -0.43 8.00 -8.96
C VAL A 47 -0.63 8.01 -10.46
N LYS A 48 -1.59 7.21 -10.93
CA LYS A 48 -1.99 7.16 -12.33
C LYS A 48 -3.44 7.59 -12.46
N ARG A 49 -3.68 8.65 -13.23
CA ARG A 49 -5.02 9.12 -13.57
C ARG A 49 -5.44 8.57 -14.93
N SER A 50 -6.64 8.01 -15.01
CA SER A 50 -7.30 7.59 -16.25
C SER A 50 -8.77 7.99 -16.19
N ALA A 51 -9.47 8.04 -17.33
CA ALA A 51 -10.82 8.61 -17.40
C ALA A 51 -11.76 8.01 -16.33
N GLY A 52 -12.13 8.82 -15.32
CA GLY A 52 -13.03 8.45 -14.22
C GLY A 52 -12.40 7.64 -13.08
N ILE A 53 -11.11 7.34 -13.11
CA ILE A 53 -10.44 6.49 -12.11
C ILE A 53 -9.02 6.98 -11.81
N ILE A 54 -8.66 6.96 -10.53
CA ILE A 54 -7.30 7.21 -10.08
C ILE A 54 -6.77 6.00 -9.33
N VAL A 55 -5.59 5.55 -9.72
CA VAL A 55 -4.91 4.43 -9.11
C VAL A 55 -3.68 4.95 -8.36
N HIS A 56 -3.71 4.78 -7.03
CA HIS A 56 -2.58 5.02 -6.14
C HIS A 56 -1.89 3.70 -5.86
N THR A 57 -0.57 3.66 -6.06
CA THR A 57 0.25 2.48 -5.80
C THR A 57 1.34 2.83 -4.81
N VAL A 58 1.52 2.00 -3.78
CA VAL A 58 2.65 2.05 -2.85
C VAL A 58 3.40 0.72 -2.93
N ARG A 59 4.71 0.80 -3.14
CA ARG A 59 5.64 -0.32 -3.10
C ARG A 59 6.49 -0.19 -1.84
N ILE A 60 6.42 -1.20 -0.99
CA ILE A 60 7.28 -1.34 0.20
C ILE A 60 8.48 -2.18 -0.22
N ARG A 61 9.67 -1.59 -0.16
CA ARG A 61 10.94 -2.26 -0.44
C ARG A 61 11.38 -3.09 0.75
N GLU A 62 12.05 -4.21 0.46
CA GLU A 62 12.69 -5.06 1.47
C GLU A 62 11.75 -5.32 2.63
N ALA A 63 10.55 -5.81 2.31
CA ALA A 63 9.50 -6.01 3.31
C ALA A 63 9.97 -6.99 4.39
N THR A 64 9.91 -6.58 5.64
CA THR A 64 10.26 -7.40 6.80
C THR A 64 9.01 -7.72 7.61
N MET A 65 9.15 -8.54 8.66
CA MET A 65 8.03 -8.83 9.58
C MET A 65 7.50 -7.56 10.28
N GLU A 66 8.28 -6.47 10.32
CA GLU A 66 7.84 -5.17 10.85
C GLU A 66 6.87 -4.43 9.91
N ASP A 67 6.72 -4.93 8.68
CA ASP A 67 5.72 -4.49 7.71
C ASP A 67 4.46 -5.35 7.72
N ASP A 68 4.32 -6.31 8.65
CA ASP A 68 3.03 -6.94 8.92
C ASP A 68 2.06 -5.88 9.48
N GLY A 69 0.81 -5.90 9.00
CA GLY A 69 -0.20 -5.00 9.53
C GLY A 69 -1.44 -4.85 8.66
N ASN A 70 -2.38 -4.05 9.16
CA ASN A 70 -3.58 -3.66 8.43
C ASN A 70 -3.33 -2.34 7.69
N TYR A 71 -3.20 -2.43 6.37
CA TYR A 71 -2.97 -1.27 5.52
C TYR A 71 -4.29 -0.71 5.05
N ALA A 72 -4.46 0.61 5.09
CA ALA A 72 -5.62 1.28 4.52
C ALA A 72 -5.21 2.44 3.60
N CYS A 73 -6.02 2.66 2.57
CA CYS A 73 -6.04 3.90 1.82
C CYS A 73 -7.33 4.65 2.13
N GLU A 74 -7.18 5.92 2.47
CA GLU A 74 -8.25 6.76 3.00
C GLU A 74 -8.31 8.04 2.19
N SER A 75 -9.41 8.22 1.46
CA SER A 75 -9.80 9.51 0.87
C SER A 75 -10.91 10.13 1.71
N LYS A 76 -11.28 11.38 1.42
CA LYS A 76 -12.36 12.08 2.10
C LYS A 76 -13.70 11.30 2.14
N HIS A 77 -13.98 10.47 1.14
CA HIS A 77 -15.28 9.78 1.00
C HIS A 77 -15.18 8.25 0.92
N GLN A 78 -13.97 7.69 0.78
CA GLN A 78 -13.78 6.26 0.56
C GLN A 78 -12.59 5.75 1.38
N ARG A 79 -12.78 4.60 2.02
CA ARG A 79 -11.73 3.88 2.76
C ARG A 79 -11.75 2.41 2.34
N ALA A 80 -10.59 1.88 1.99
CA ALA A 80 -10.39 0.46 1.78
C ALA A 80 -9.19 -0.01 2.59
N SER A 81 -9.29 -1.20 3.18
CA SER A 81 -8.21 -1.77 4.00
C SER A 81 -7.96 -3.23 3.68
N GLN A 82 -6.71 -3.65 3.82
CA GLN A 82 -6.26 -5.01 3.59
C GLN A 82 -5.20 -5.40 4.64
N ILE A 83 -5.40 -6.57 5.26
CA ILE A 83 -4.38 -7.18 6.11
C ILE A 83 -3.30 -7.79 5.23
N VAL A 84 -2.06 -7.39 5.48
CA VAL A 84 -0.86 -7.91 4.82
C VAL A 84 -0.03 -8.66 5.85
N HIS A 85 0.30 -9.91 5.53
CA HIS A 85 1.20 -10.71 6.33
C HIS A 85 2.54 -10.89 5.63
N VAL A 86 3.61 -10.46 6.30
CA VAL A 86 4.98 -10.57 5.79
C VAL A 86 5.70 -11.67 6.54
N ASN A 87 5.93 -12.79 5.88
CA ASN A 87 6.67 -13.91 6.47
C ASN A 87 8.17 -13.65 6.40
N SER A 88 8.91 -14.09 7.42
CA SER A 88 10.36 -14.18 7.33
C SER A 88 10.73 -15.11 6.17
N ARG A 89 11.65 -14.68 5.31
CA ARG A 89 12.37 -15.62 4.47
C ARG A 89 13.18 -16.51 5.41
N PHE A 90 12.77 -17.76 5.57
CA PHE A 90 13.69 -18.78 6.05
C PHE A 90 14.80 -18.88 4.98
N PRO A 91 16.08 -18.69 5.33
CA PRO A 91 17.14 -18.99 4.38
C PRO A 91 17.00 -20.48 4.01
N SER A 92 16.75 -20.75 2.74
CA SER A 92 16.71 -22.11 2.17
C SER A 92 18.14 -22.68 2.14
N ALA A 93 18.72 -22.91 3.32
CA ALA A 93 20.09 -23.39 3.46
C ALA A 93 20.22 -24.32 4.66
N LEU A 94 19.46 -25.42 4.66
CA LEU A 94 19.79 -26.64 5.39
C LEU A 94 19.18 -27.85 4.66
N THR A 95 19.79 -28.31 3.55
CA THR A 95 19.98 -29.74 3.23
C THR A 95 21.05 -29.84 2.14
#